data_AF-A0A2G1XZ54-F1
#
_entry.id   AF-A0A2G1XZ54-F1
#
_cell.length_a   1.000
_cell.length_b   1.000
_cell.length_c   1.000
_cell.angle_alpha   90.00
_cell.angle_beta   90.00
_cell.angle_gamma   90.00
#
_symmetry.space_group_name_H-M   'P 1'
#
loop_
_entity.id
_entity.type
_entity.pdbx_description
1 polymer ?
#
loop_
_entity_poly.entity_id
_entity_poly.type
_entity_poly.pdbx_seq_one_letter_code
_entity_poly.pdbx_strand_id
1 'polypeptide(L)'
;MSHFIDSLQFFKKTVTGEFADGHGETRNQNREWENSYRQRWQHDKIVRSTHGVNCTGSCSWKIYVKNGLITWETQQTDYPRTRPDLPNHEPRGCPRGASYSWYIYSANRLKYPKVRKPLLKLWRDARKRFDNPVDAWAFIVEDPVRAKSYKSTRGLGGYIRSSWEEVNEIIAAANVYTAKQYGPDRIIGFS
;
A
#
# COMPACT_ATOMS: atom_id res chain seq x y z
N MET A 1 -25.71 -24.11 -21.51
CA MET A 1 -26.02 -24.24 -22.94
C MET A 1 -24.72 -24.45 -23.69
N SER A 2 -24.71 -25.23 -24.77
CA SER A 2 -23.49 -25.51 -25.56
C SER A 2 -23.37 -24.47 -26.67
N HIS A 3 -22.36 -23.60 -26.60
CA HIS A 3 -22.08 -22.62 -27.66
C HIS A 3 -21.89 -23.28 -29.03
N PHE A 4 -21.41 -24.52 -29.06
CA PHE A 4 -21.28 -25.30 -30.28
C PHE A 4 -22.65 -25.66 -30.88
N ILE A 5 -23.61 -26.13 -30.07
CA ILE A 5 -24.97 -26.45 -30.55
C ILE A 5 -25.70 -25.17 -30.97
N ASP A 6 -25.52 -24.07 -30.24
CA ASP A 6 -26.11 -22.77 -30.59
C ASP A 6 -25.61 -22.25 -31.95
N SER A 7 -24.34 -22.49 -32.28
CA SER A 7 -23.77 -22.14 -33.60
C SER A 7 -24.36 -22.94 -34.77
N LEU A 8 -24.91 -24.13 -34.50
CA LEU A 8 -25.54 -24.99 -35.51
C LEU A 8 -27.00 -24.60 -35.80
N GLN A 9 -27.60 -23.69 -35.01
CA GLN A 9 -28.97 -23.18 -35.22
C GLN A 9 -29.03 -22.04 -36.26
N PHE A 10 -28.26 -22.14 -37.35
CA PHE A 10 -28.07 -21.10 -38.37
C PHE A 10 -29.39 -20.55 -38.97
N PHE A 11 -30.44 -21.38 -39.06
CA PHE A 11 -31.73 -21.00 -39.63
C PHE A 11 -32.71 -20.35 -38.63
N LYS A 12 -32.38 -20.31 -37.33
CA LYS A 12 -33.18 -19.59 -36.35
C LYS A 12 -32.86 -18.10 -36.48
N LYS A 13 -33.80 -17.29 -36.96
CA LYS A 13 -33.59 -15.84 -37.12
C LYS A 13 -33.25 -15.21 -35.76
N THR A 14 -31.96 -14.92 -35.53
CA THR A 14 -31.52 -14.09 -34.41
C THR A 14 -31.73 -12.61 -34.69
N VAL A 15 -31.92 -12.24 -35.96
CA VAL A 15 -32.26 -10.88 -36.39
C VAL A 15 -33.74 -10.62 -36.10
N THR A 16 -34.02 -9.60 -35.30
CA THR A 16 -35.38 -9.24 -34.85
C THR A 16 -35.93 -7.98 -35.52
N GLY A 17 -35.09 -7.23 -36.23
CA GLY A 17 -35.49 -6.04 -36.98
C GLY A 17 -34.31 -5.36 -37.64
N GLU A 18 -34.58 -4.56 -38.67
CA GLU A 18 -33.62 -3.67 -39.32
C GLU A 18 -33.89 -2.22 -38.91
N PHE A 19 -32.87 -1.39 -38.94
CA PHE A 19 -32.98 0.04 -38.66
C PHE A 19 -32.07 0.85 -39.58
N ALA A 20 -32.35 2.15 -39.69
CA ALA A 20 -31.62 3.08 -40.57
C ALA A 20 -31.57 2.61 -42.03
N ASP A 21 -32.75 2.40 -42.64
CA ASP A 21 -32.90 2.04 -44.06
C ASP A 21 -32.06 0.83 -44.49
N GLY A 22 -32.00 -0.20 -43.64
CA GLY A 22 -31.24 -1.43 -43.87
C GLY A 22 -29.74 -1.33 -43.54
N HIS A 23 -29.27 -0.21 -43.00
CA HIS A 23 -27.87 -0.06 -42.59
C HIS A 23 -27.51 -0.88 -41.34
N GLY A 24 -28.47 -1.07 -40.44
CA GLY A 24 -28.27 -1.78 -39.18
C GLY A 24 -29.31 -2.85 -38.92
N GLU A 25 -28.93 -3.85 -38.12
CA GLU A 25 -29.83 -4.90 -37.67
C GLU A 25 -29.78 -5.06 -36.15
N THR A 26 -30.94 -5.35 -35.56
CA THR A 26 -31.05 -5.72 -34.15
C THR A 26 -31.01 -7.23 -34.03
N ARG A 27 -30.14 -7.73 -33.16
CA ARG A 27 -29.99 -9.17 -32.89
C ARG A 27 -30.36 -9.51 -31.46
N ASN A 28 -31.13 -10.59 -31.29
CA ASN A 28 -31.35 -11.25 -30.01
C ASN A 28 -30.42 -12.46 -29.92
N GLN A 29 -29.22 -12.25 -29.34
CA GLN A 29 -28.20 -13.27 -29.15
C GLN A 29 -27.76 -13.35 -27.69
N ASN A 30 -27.22 -14.51 -27.31
CA ASN A 30 -26.64 -14.70 -25.99
C ASN A 30 -25.48 -13.70 -25.77
N ARG A 31 -25.52 -12.99 -24.64
CA ARG A 31 -24.49 -12.03 -24.18
C ARG A 31 -23.96 -12.37 -22.79
N GLU A 32 -24.03 -13.64 -22.39
CA GLU A 32 -23.60 -14.11 -21.06
C GLU A 32 -22.12 -13.86 -20.79
N TRP A 33 -21.28 -13.80 -21.83
CA TRP A 33 -19.85 -13.47 -21.72
C TRP A 33 -19.58 -12.13 -20.99
N GLU A 34 -20.54 -11.19 -21.04
CA GLU A 34 -20.49 -9.91 -20.34
C GLU A 34 -20.45 -10.04 -18.82
N ASN A 35 -20.87 -11.20 -18.28
CA ASN A 35 -20.78 -11.49 -16.85
C ASN A 35 -19.33 -11.43 -16.35
N SER A 36 -18.33 -11.63 -17.21
CA SER A 36 -16.91 -11.50 -16.85
C SER A 36 -16.60 -10.08 -16.32
N TYR A 37 -17.08 -9.04 -16.99
CA TYR A 37 -16.88 -7.65 -16.54
C TYR A 37 -17.74 -7.32 -15.31
N ARG A 38 -18.98 -7.83 -15.25
CA ARG A 38 -19.85 -7.67 -14.07
C ARG A 38 -19.21 -8.27 -12.82
N GLN A 39 -18.68 -9.48 -12.92
CA GLN A 39 -17.99 -10.18 -11.83
C GLN A 39 -16.67 -9.51 -11.44
N ARG A 40 -15.97 -8.87 -12.39
CA ARG A 40 -14.78 -8.05 -12.09
C ARG A 40 -15.15 -6.84 -11.22
N TRP A 41 -16.24 -6.15 -11.54
CA TRP A 41 -16.69 -4.95 -10.82
C TRP A 41 -17.28 -5.24 -9.44
N GLN A 42 -17.97 -6.37 -9.28
CA GLN A 42 -18.45 -6.84 -7.98
C GLN A 42 -17.30 -6.99 -6.98
N HIS A 43 -17.57 -6.69 -5.72
CA HIS A 43 -16.60 -6.62 -4.64
C HIS A 43 -17.26 -7.03 -3.32
N ASP A 44 -16.45 -7.36 -2.32
CA ASP A 44 -16.89 -7.92 -1.04
C ASP A 44 -17.45 -6.81 -0.13
N LYS A 45 -16.74 -5.68 -0.06
CA LYS A 45 -17.13 -4.52 0.75
C LYS A 45 -16.43 -3.24 0.30
N ILE A 46 -16.96 -2.12 0.79
CA ILE A 46 -16.35 -0.79 0.67
C ILE A 46 -16.01 -0.29 2.07
N VAL A 47 -14.80 0.24 2.25
CA VAL A 47 -14.36 0.87 3.50
C VAL A 47 -14.06 2.35 3.26
N ARG A 48 -14.50 3.25 4.15
CA ARG A 48 -14.14 4.66 4.07
C ARG A 48 -12.71 4.87 4.57
N SER A 49 -11.90 5.57 3.79
CA SER A 49 -10.56 6.01 4.21
C SER A 49 -10.18 7.36 3.57
N THR A 50 -8.95 7.82 3.79
CA THR A 50 -8.34 9.03 3.22
C THR A 50 -6.83 8.80 3.00
N HIS A 51 -6.13 9.79 2.42
CA HIS A 51 -4.68 9.73 2.20
C HIS A 51 -3.94 10.64 3.17
N GLY A 52 -3.13 10.05 4.07
CA GLY A 52 -2.24 10.76 5.00
C GLY A 52 -1.00 11.33 4.31
N VAL A 53 -1.20 12.24 3.36
CA VAL A 53 -0.13 12.90 2.58
C VAL A 53 -0.37 14.40 2.55
N ASN A 54 0.70 15.19 2.63
CA ASN A 54 0.62 16.65 2.63
C ASN A 54 0.24 17.21 1.25
N CYS A 55 -1.04 17.16 0.91
CA CYS A 55 -1.55 17.57 -0.40
C CYS A 55 -2.74 18.53 -0.34
N THR A 56 -3.13 18.99 0.86
CA THR A 56 -4.32 19.82 1.17
C THR A 56 -5.68 19.22 0.77
N GLY A 57 -5.69 18.11 0.02
CA GLY A 57 -6.89 17.52 -0.54
C GLY A 57 -7.89 17.03 0.51
N SER A 58 -7.44 16.28 1.52
CA SER A 58 -8.31 15.68 2.55
C SER A 58 -9.54 14.94 1.96
N CYS A 59 -9.36 14.31 0.79
CA CYS A 59 -10.43 13.65 0.05
C CYS A 59 -10.77 12.31 0.71
N SER A 60 -12.04 12.06 1.00
CA SER A 60 -12.56 10.76 1.43
C SER A 60 -12.74 9.81 0.26
N TRP A 61 -12.34 8.55 0.43
CA TRP A 61 -12.36 7.51 -0.61
C TRP A 61 -13.13 6.26 -0.15
N LYS A 62 -13.73 5.58 -1.13
CA LYS A 62 -14.28 4.23 -1.08
C LYS A 62 -13.16 3.26 -1.44
N ILE A 63 -12.67 2.51 -0.45
CA ILE A 63 -11.66 1.48 -0.66
C ILE A 63 -12.37 0.16 -0.93
N TYR A 64 -12.17 -0.42 -2.10
CA TYR A 64 -12.83 -1.65 -2.53
C TYR A 64 -12.00 -2.85 -2.11
N VAL A 65 -12.63 -3.76 -1.37
CA VAL A 65 -12.07 -5.07 -1.02
C VAL A 65 -12.74 -6.12 -1.88
N LYS A 66 -11.95 -6.95 -2.56
CA LYS A 66 -12.43 -8.09 -3.35
C LYS A 66 -11.51 -9.28 -3.15
N ASN A 67 -12.08 -10.46 -2.95
CA ASN A 67 -11.37 -11.68 -2.57
C ASN A 67 -10.49 -11.46 -1.30
N GLY A 68 -10.98 -10.66 -0.35
CA GLY A 68 -10.25 -10.34 0.88
C GLY A 68 -9.04 -9.41 0.70
N LEU A 69 -8.81 -8.85 -0.49
CA LEU A 69 -7.68 -7.96 -0.79
C LEU A 69 -8.17 -6.57 -1.23
N ILE A 70 -7.40 -5.53 -0.92
CA ILE A 70 -7.65 -4.19 -1.48
C ILE A 70 -7.36 -4.22 -2.98
N THR A 71 -8.31 -3.81 -3.81
CA THR A 71 -8.17 -3.89 -5.28
C THR A 71 -8.11 -2.54 -5.99
N TRP A 72 -8.98 -1.59 -5.65
CA TRP A 72 -8.98 -0.23 -6.20
C TRP A 72 -9.71 0.73 -5.25
N GLU A 73 -9.69 2.02 -5.57
CA GLU A 73 -10.46 3.04 -4.87
C GLU A 73 -11.23 3.96 -5.82
N THR A 74 -12.36 4.48 -5.36
CA THR A 74 -13.10 5.59 -6.00
C THR A 74 -13.45 6.62 -4.94
N GLN A 75 -13.77 7.84 -5.33
CA GLN A 75 -14.08 8.89 -4.37
C GLN A 75 -15.40 8.63 -3.63
N GLN A 76 -15.45 9.08 -2.38
CA GLN A 76 -16.73 9.30 -1.71
C GLN A 76 -17.39 10.57 -2.25
N THR A 77 -18.72 10.59 -2.26
CA THR A 77 -19.51 11.72 -2.76
C THR A 77 -20.51 12.24 -1.72
N ASP A 78 -20.44 11.73 -0.50
CA ASP A 78 -21.40 11.98 0.57
C ASP A 78 -20.89 12.97 1.62
N TYR A 79 -20.08 13.93 1.19
CA TYR A 79 -19.77 15.08 2.05
C TYR A 79 -21.07 15.82 2.40
N PRO A 80 -21.17 16.44 3.58
CA PRO A 80 -22.25 17.38 3.87
C PRO A 80 -22.39 18.39 2.74
N ARG A 81 -23.60 18.53 2.20
CA ARG A 81 -23.90 19.43 1.08
C ARG A 81 -23.61 20.88 1.49
N THR A 82 -23.18 21.67 0.52
CA THR A 82 -23.06 23.12 0.67
C THR A 82 -24.45 23.77 0.64
N ARG A 83 -24.50 25.11 0.80
CA ARG A 83 -25.74 25.87 0.64
C ARG A 83 -26.29 25.73 -0.79
N PRO A 84 -27.61 25.90 -1.03
CA PRO A 84 -28.21 25.72 -2.35
C PRO A 84 -27.62 26.59 -3.48
N ASP A 85 -27.02 27.74 -3.14
CA ASP A 85 -26.40 28.69 -4.05
C ASP A 85 -24.93 28.36 -4.39
N LEU A 86 -24.37 27.29 -3.83
CA LEU A 86 -22.99 26.86 -4.02
C LEU A 86 -22.91 25.44 -4.59
N PRO A 87 -21.88 25.12 -5.39
CA PRO A 87 -21.61 23.75 -5.78
C PRO A 87 -21.18 22.91 -4.57
N ASN A 88 -21.47 21.61 -4.61
CA ASN A 88 -20.98 20.65 -3.61
C ASN A 88 -19.51 20.33 -3.84
N HIS A 89 -18.85 19.76 -2.83
CA HIS A 89 -17.43 19.39 -2.88
C HIS A 89 -17.16 18.08 -3.64
N GLU A 90 -18.16 17.21 -3.76
CA GLU A 90 -18.00 15.91 -4.39
C GLU A 90 -17.62 16.04 -5.87
N PRO A 91 -16.78 15.13 -6.42
CA PRO A 91 -16.18 13.96 -5.76
C PRO A 91 -14.81 14.25 -5.10
N ARG A 92 -14.23 15.45 -5.26
CA ARG A 92 -12.81 15.71 -5.00
C ARG A 92 -11.90 14.67 -5.70
N GLY A 93 -10.81 14.28 -5.06
CA GLY A 93 -9.86 13.28 -5.57
C GLY A 93 -8.84 13.85 -6.56
N CYS A 94 -7.82 13.05 -6.87
CA CYS A 94 -6.76 13.41 -7.82
C CYS A 94 -6.10 12.13 -8.36
N PRO A 95 -5.35 12.18 -9.48
CA PRO A 95 -4.74 10.99 -10.07
C PRO A 95 -3.70 10.32 -9.16
N ARG A 96 -3.09 11.07 -8.22
CA ARG A 96 -2.17 10.50 -7.22
C ARG A 96 -2.90 9.68 -6.16
N GLY A 97 -4.08 10.12 -5.75
CA GLY A 97 -4.93 9.38 -4.81
C GLY A 97 -5.53 8.13 -5.44
N ALA A 98 -5.92 8.19 -6.72
CA ALA A 98 -6.52 7.08 -7.45
C ALA A 98 -5.56 5.90 -7.70
N SER A 99 -4.26 6.06 -7.44
CA SER A 99 -3.25 5.01 -7.62
C SER A 99 -2.70 4.46 -6.31
N TYR A 100 -3.22 4.88 -5.16
CA TYR A 100 -2.63 4.54 -3.87
C TYR A 100 -2.71 3.05 -3.53
N SER A 101 -3.79 2.39 -3.92
CA SER A 101 -3.99 0.92 -3.80
C SER A 101 -2.84 0.10 -4.40
N TRP A 102 -2.08 0.63 -5.36
CA TRP A 102 -0.87 0.00 -5.89
C TRP A 102 0.14 -0.36 -4.81
N TYR A 103 0.36 0.53 -3.84
CA TYR A 103 1.42 0.38 -2.83
C TYR A 103 1.20 -0.80 -1.87
N ILE A 104 -0.03 -1.28 -1.71
CA ILE A 104 -0.36 -2.27 -0.67
C ILE A 104 0.41 -3.57 -0.90
N TYR A 105 0.50 -4.02 -2.15
CA TYR A 105 1.14 -5.29 -2.52
C TYR A 105 2.24 -5.14 -3.57
N SER A 106 2.64 -3.91 -3.93
CA SER A 106 3.68 -3.69 -4.94
C SER A 106 5.04 -4.25 -4.54
N ALA A 107 5.93 -4.40 -5.53
CA ALA A 107 7.29 -4.88 -5.34
C ALA A 107 8.12 -4.01 -4.36
N ASN A 108 7.72 -2.76 -4.13
CA ASN A 108 8.43 -1.84 -3.24
C ASN A 108 7.85 -1.79 -1.81
N ARG A 109 6.87 -2.64 -1.48
CA ARG A 109 6.27 -2.68 -0.14
C ARG A 109 7.29 -3.14 0.92
N LEU A 110 7.46 -2.36 1.98
CA LEU A 110 8.18 -2.80 3.18
C LEU A 110 7.32 -3.78 3.97
N LYS A 111 7.76 -5.04 4.05
CA LYS A 111 7.04 -6.15 4.71
C LYS A 111 7.59 -6.51 6.09
N TYR A 112 8.87 -6.25 6.34
CA TYR A 112 9.57 -6.65 7.56
C TYR A 112 10.50 -5.54 8.04
N PRO A 113 10.81 -5.46 9.35
CA PRO A 113 11.89 -4.60 9.83
C PRO A 113 13.21 -5.01 9.17
N LYS A 114 14.00 -4.00 8.79
CA LYS A 114 15.27 -4.17 8.07
C LYS A 114 16.37 -3.42 8.81
N VAL A 115 17.53 -4.05 8.93
CA VAL A 115 18.74 -3.43 9.50
C VAL A 115 19.89 -3.61 8.53
N ARG A 116 20.82 -2.66 8.51
CA ARG A 116 22.05 -2.76 7.70
C ARG A 116 22.90 -3.93 8.23
N LYS A 117 23.33 -4.85 7.36
CA LYS A 117 24.08 -6.06 7.74
C LYS A 117 25.29 -5.79 8.66
N PRO A 118 26.18 -4.83 8.36
CA PRO A 118 27.27 -4.43 9.25
C PRO A 118 26.83 -4.10 10.69
N LEU A 119 25.78 -3.29 10.86
CA LEU A 119 25.28 -2.93 12.19
C LEU A 119 24.73 -4.16 12.92
N LEU A 120 23.95 -4.99 12.23
CA LEU A 120 23.33 -6.16 12.86
C LEU A 120 24.37 -7.21 13.27
N LYS A 121 25.45 -7.36 12.49
CA LYS A 121 26.58 -8.22 12.86
C LYS A 121 27.23 -7.72 14.17
N LEU A 122 27.56 -6.43 14.23
CA LEU A 122 28.13 -5.82 15.44
C LEU A 122 27.19 -5.96 16.64
N TRP A 123 25.90 -5.72 16.45
CA TRP A 123 24.88 -5.87 17.49
C TRP A 123 24.86 -7.27 18.07
N ARG A 124 24.73 -8.29 17.23
CA ARG A 124 24.68 -9.69 17.68
C ARG A 124 25.97 -10.14 18.33
N ASP A 125 27.12 -9.69 17.83
CA ASP A 125 28.42 -10.01 18.43
C ASP A 125 28.60 -9.29 19.78
N ALA A 126 28.04 -8.09 19.96
CA ALA A 126 28.02 -7.37 21.23
C ALA A 126 27.06 -8.03 22.24
N ARG A 127 25.85 -8.44 21.82
CA ARG A 127 24.87 -9.11 22.69
C ARG A 127 25.33 -10.46 23.23
N LYS A 128 26.32 -11.10 22.61
CA LYS A 128 26.98 -12.30 23.16
C LYS A 128 27.96 -12.00 24.29
N ARG A 129 28.40 -10.74 24.43
CA ARG A 129 29.42 -10.31 25.39
C ARG A 129 28.83 -9.52 26.56
N PHE A 130 27.71 -8.85 26.33
CA PHE A 130 27.06 -7.98 27.30
C PHE A 130 25.59 -8.39 27.44
N ASP A 131 25.18 -8.71 28.67
CA ASP A 131 23.78 -9.02 29.00
C ASP A 131 22.88 -7.79 28.93
N ASN A 132 23.43 -6.62 29.29
CA ASN A 132 22.74 -5.34 29.19
C ASN A 132 22.83 -4.78 27.74
N PRO A 133 21.69 -4.55 27.07
CA PRO A 133 21.67 -3.99 25.72
C PRO A 133 22.29 -2.59 25.59
N VAL A 134 22.23 -1.78 26.65
CA VAL A 134 22.79 -0.42 26.68
C VAL A 134 24.32 -0.49 26.62
N ASP A 135 24.92 -1.44 27.35
CA ASP A 135 26.37 -1.66 27.34
C ASP A 135 26.83 -2.27 26.01
N ALA A 136 26.01 -3.15 25.41
CA ALA A 136 26.24 -3.64 24.05
C ALA A 136 26.24 -2.51 23.01
N TRP A 137 25.34 -1.53 23.14
CA TRP A 137 25.33 -0.36 22.27
C TRP A 137 26.54 0.54 22.48
N ALA A 138 26.88 0.84 23.74
CA ALA A 138 28.07 1.61 24.11
C ALA A 138 29.33 1.01 23.48
N PHE A 139 29.52 -0.31 23.61
CA PHE A 139 30.61 -1.06 23.01
C PHE A 139 30.73 -0.73 21.51
N ILE A 140 29.63 -0.67 20.75
CA ILE A 140 29.65 -0.41 19.30
C ILE A 140 29.97 1.05 18.96
N VAL A 141 29.36 2.01 19.65
CA VAL A 141 29.40 3.43 19.25
C VAL A 141 30.60 4.20 19.79
N GLU A 142 31.19 3.76 20.91
CA GLU A 142 32.36 4.40 21.51
C GLU A 142 33.65 4.09 20.73
N ASP A 143 33.67 2.99 19.95
CA ASP A 143 34.79 2.66 19.09
C ASP A 143 34.63 3.32 17.71
N PRO A 144 35.53 4.24 17.32
CA PRO A 144 35.42 4.98 16.07
C PRO A 144 35.53 4.09 14.83
N VAL A 145 36.27 2.98 14.90
CA VAL A 145 36.42 2.02 13.78
C VAL A 145 35.11 1.26 13.57
N ARG A 146 34.51 0.74 14.65
CA ARG A 146 33.23 0.02 14.58
C ARG A 146 32.09 0.96 14.19
N ALA A 147 32.02 2.14 14.79
CA ALA A 147 31.04 3.15 14.42
C ALA A 147 31.15 3.55 12.94
N LYS A 148 32.37 3.77 12.42
CA LYS A 148 32.59 4.08 11.01
C LYS A 148 32.14 2.95 10.09
N SER A 149 32.37 1.69 10.46
CA SER A 149 32.10 0.52 9.60
C SER A 149 30.63 0.38 9.16
N TYR A 150 29.66 0.72 10.03
CA TYR A 150 28.25 0.69 9.64
C TYR A 150 27.74 2.04 9.12
N LYS A 151 28.32 3.15 9.58
CA LYS A 151 27.93 4.50 9.13
C LYS A 151 28.32 4.76 7.66
N SER A 152 29.51 4.31 7.23
CA SER A 152 30.02 4.51 5.86
C SER A 152 29.24 3.74 4.79
N THR A 153 28.39 2.79 5.18
CA THR A 153 27.59 1.97 4.24
C THR A 153 26.13 2.44 4.12
N ARG A 154 25.79 3.59 4.70
CA ARG A 154 24.47 4.21 4.54
C ARG A 154 24.23 4.60 3.08
N GLY A 155 23.15 4.10 2.49
CA GLY A 155 22.83 4.30 1.07
C GLY A 155 23.39 3.24 0.11
N LEU A 156 24.26 2.34 0.58
CA LEU A 156 24.98 1.38 -0.28
C LEU A 156 24.40 -0.06 -0.27
N GLY A 157 23.08 -0.20 -0.07
CA GLY A 157 22.43 -1.52 -0.02
C GLY A 157 22.84 -2.40 1.18
N GLY A 158 22.56 -3.71 1.13
CA GLY A 158 22.92 -4.64 2.22
C GLY A 158 21.98 -4.59 3.45
N TYR A 159 20.70 -4.28 3.22
CA TYR A 159 19.67 -4.51 4.24
C TYR A 159 19.38 -6.01 4.38
N ILE A 160 19.23 -6.45 5.62
CA ILE A 160 18.79 -7.80 5.96
C ILE A 160 17.53 -7.72 6.81
N ARG A 161 16.69 -8.75 6.68
CA ARG A 161 15.50 -8.92 7.51
C ARG A 161 15.89 -9.10 8.98
N SER A 162 15.15 -8.46 9.87
CA SER A 162 15.26 -8.58 11.33
C SER A 162 13.87 -8.90 11.92
N SER A 163 13.72 -8.86 13.25
CA SER A 163 12.47 -8.99 13.99
C SER A 163 12.12 -7.67 14.69
N TRP A 164 10.85 -7.50 15.07
CA TRP A 164 10.42 -6.33 15.85
C TRP A 164 11.11 -6.25 17.21
N GLU A 165 11.29 -7.40 17.87
CA GLU A 165 12.02 -7.52 19.13
C GLU A 165 13.47 -7.01 19.01
N GLU A 166 14.20 -7.47 18.00
CA GLU A 166 15.60 -7.09 17.80
C GLU A 166 15.75 -5.60 17.47
N VAL A 167 14.90 -5.03 16.61
CA VAL A 167 15.00 -3.59 16.28
C VAL A 167 14.53 -2.69 17.42
N ASN A 168 13.52 -3.10 18.19
CA ASN A 168 13.06 -2.34 19.34
C ASN A 168 14.11 -2.30 20.45
N GLU A 169 14.78 -3.43 20.72
CA GLU A 169 15.89 -3.49 21.69
C GLU A 169 17.05 -2.58 21.26
N ILE A 170 17.45 -2.61 19.98
CA ILE A 170 18.51 -1.73 19.44
C ILE A 170 18.12 -0.25 19.61
N ILE A 171 16.92 0.14 19.19
CA ILE A 171 16.46 1.54 19.22
C ILE A 171 16.37 2.03 20.67
N ALA A 172 15.79 1.23 21.57
CA ALA A 172 15.68 1.58 22.98
C ALA A 172 17.05 1.71 23.65
N ALA A 173 17.95 0.76 23.42
CA ALA A 173 19.32 0.80 23.96
C ALA A 173 20.08 2.03 23.48
N ALA A 174 19.96 2.36 22.18
CA ALA A 174 20.59 3.54 21.60
C ALA A 174 20.05 4.84 22.21
N ASN A 175 18.73 4.93 22.41
CA ASN A 175 18.09 6.08 23.03
C ASN A 175 18.51 6.22 24.51
N VAL A 176 18.44 5.15 25.30
CA VAL A 176 18.84 5.17 26.72
C VAL A 176 20.30 5.57 26.88
N TYR A 177 21.20 4.97 26.09
CA TYR A 177 22.62 5.35 26.08
C TYR A 177 22.80 6.84 25.76
N THR A 178 22.17 7.30 24.68
CA THR A 178 22.31 8.69 24.23
C THR A 178 21.79 9.68 25.27
N ALA A 179 20.61 9.43 25.83
CA ALA A 179 20.03 10.25 26.89
C ALA A 179 20.90 10.28 28.14
N LYS A 180 21.44 9.12 28.56
CA LYS A 180 22.30 9.00 29.74
C LYS A 180 23.64 9.72 29.57
N GLN A 181 24.28 9.60 28.41
CA GLN A 181 25.63 10.12 28.20
C GLN A 181 25.66 11.58 27.73
N TYR A 182 24.67 12.00 26.94
CA TYR A 182 24.71 13.30 26.25
C TYR A 182 23.49 14.18 26.50
N GLY A 183 22.45 13.64 27.14
CA GLY A 183 21.18 14.34 27.37
C GLY A 183 20.08 13.93 26.37
N PRO A 184 18.80 14.04 26.79
CA PRO A 184 17.65 13.58 26.00
C PRO A 184 17.41 14.41 24.73
N ASP A 185 17.87 15.66 24.70
CA ASP A 185 17.76 16.57 23.55
C ASP A 185 18.67 16.19 22.36
N ARG A 186 19.54 15.19 22.52
CA ARG A 186 20.31 14.57 21.43
C ARG A 186 19.53 13.47 20.70
N ILE A 187 18.28 13.23 21.09
CA ILE A 187 17.34 12.32 20.42
C ILE A 187 16.27 13.16 19.73
N ILE A 188 16.27 13.14 18.40
CA ILE A 188 15.45 14.04 17.58
C ILE A 188 14.48 13.21 16.73
N GLY A 189 13.20 13.59 16.76
CA GLY A 189 12.17 13.07 15.86
C GLY A 189 11.78 14.12 14.81
N PHE A 190 11.62 13.69 13.56
CA PHE A 190 11.05 14.49 12.47
C PHE A 190 9.84 13.72 11.93
N SER A 191 8.67 14.36 11.86
CA SER A 191 7.42 13.77 11.37
C SER A 191 6.68 14.69 10.42
#